data_AF-H1PNK9-F1
#
_entry.id   AF-H1PNK9-F1
#
_cell.length_a   1.000
_cell.length_b   1.000
_cell.length_c   1.000
_cell.angle_alpha   90.00
_cell.angle_beta   90.00
_cell.angle_gamma   90.00
#
_symmetry.space_group_name_H-M   'P 1'
#
loop_
_entity.id
_entity.type
_entity.pdbx_description
1 polymer ?
#
loop_
_entity_poly.entity_id
_entity_poly.type
_entity_poly.pdbx_seq_one_letter_code
_entity_poly.pdbx_strand_id
1 'polypeptide(L)'
;MKREVENQLDQKLIDAIVKFNSLLRESFIKKEKISLKIDVPKFEPKELTNYRELKTAIECLRHNYREMLRYIKLDNYTPLLKIVFLYEEENSFPVILNLDLQQYLESDFFVGKEILNIKKIM
;
A
#
# COMPACT_ATOMS: atom_id res chain seq x y z
N MET A 1 4.89 4.24 -10.15
CA MET A 1 5.94 5.11 -9.59
C MET A 1 6.84 4.31 -8.66
N LYS A 2 8.17 4.39 -8.82
CA LYS A 2 9.10 3.82 -7.83
C LYS A 2 9.38 4.90 -6.79
N ARG A 3 8.90 4.70 -5.56
CA ARG A 3 9.12 5.62 -4.45
C ARG A 3 10.58 5.50 -4.00
N GLU A 4 11.36 6.56 -4.21
CA GLU A 4 12.74 6.65 -3.78
C GLU A 4 12.90 7.75 -2.72
N VAL A 5 13.66 7.46 -1.67
CA VAL A 5 13.96 8.36 -0.54
C VAL A 5 15.45 8.30 -0.20
N GLU A 6 16.00 9.40 0.32
CA GLU A 6 17.42 9.48 0.70
C GLU A 6 17.77 8.61 1.91
N ASN A 7 16.86 8.52 2.89
CA ASN A 7 17.07 7.70 4.07
C ASN A 7 17.00 6.21 3.71
N GLN A 8 18.13 5.51 3.85
CA GLN A 8 18.25 4.10 3.49
C GLN A 8 17.32 3.17 4.28
N LEU A 9 17.01 3.51 5.54
CA LEU A 9 16.12 2.71 6.37
C LEU A 9 14.66 2.88 5.93
N ASP A 10 14.25 4.11 5.62
CA ASP A 10 12.96 4.41 4.99
C ASP A 10 12.84 3.64 3.67
N GLN A 11 13.88 3.64 2.82
CA GLN A 11 13.85 2.94 1.54
C GLN A 11 13.65 1.42 1.73
N LYS A 12 14.39 0.80 2.66
CA LYS A 12 14.23 -0.63 2.97
C LYS A 12 12.81 -0.95 3.44
N LEU A 13 12.19 -0.06 4.21
CA LEU A 13 10.80 -0.22 4.65
C LEU A 13 9.80 -0.06 3.50
N ILE A 14 10.01 0.93 2.61
CA ILE A 14 9.20 1.11 1.40
C ILE A 14 9.27 -0.15 0.54
N ASP A 15 10.47 -0.69 0.31
CA ASP A 15 10.66 -1.90 -0.48
C ASP A 15 9.92 -3.11 0.14
N ALA A 16 9.99 -3.26 1.46
CA ALA A 16 9.26 -4.30 2.18
C ALA A 16 7.73 -4.12 2.07
N ILE A 17 7.23 -2.88 2.18
CA ILE A 17 5.81 -2.52 2.00
C ILE A 17 5.34 -2.87 0.58
N VAL A 18 6.09 -2.45 -0.44
CA VAL A 18 5.75 -2.70 -1.85
C VAL A 18 5.73 -4.21 -2.13
N LYS A 19 6.73 -4.94 -1.62
CA LYS A 19 6.77 -6.41 -1.73
C LYS A 19 5.57 -7.05 -1.04
N PHE A 20 5.17 -6.57 0.13
CA PHE A 20 3.99 -7.08 0.83
C PHE A 20 2.72 -6.84 0.02
N ASN A 21 2.58 -5.63 -0.53
CA ASN A 21 1.44 -5.29 -1.36
C ASN A 21 1.34 -6.19 -2.61
N SER A 22 2.46 -6.46 -3.26
CA SER A 22 2.51 -7.37 -4.43
C SER A 22 2.03 -8.77 -4.07
N LEU A 23 2.54 -9.35 -2.99
CA LEU A 23 2.09 -10.66 -2.50
C LEU A 23 0.60 -10.63 -2.13
N LEU A 24 0.13 -9.55 -1.51
CA LEU A 24 -1.27 -9.42 -1.18
C LEU A 24 -2.17 -9.37 -2.43
N ARG A 25 -1.74 -8.66 -3.48
CA ARG A 25 -2.43 -8.65 -4.79
C ARG A 25 -2.54 -10.05 -5.40
N GLU A 26 -1.45 -10.82 -5.37
CA GLU A 26 -1.47 -12.22 -5.81
C GLU A 26 -2.48 -13.06 -5.01
N SER A 27 -2.54 -12.86 -3.70
CA SER A 27 -3.52 -13.50 -2.82
C SER A 27 -4.96 -13.19 -3.21
N PHE A 28 -5.26 -11.93 -3.58
CA PHE A 28 -6.58 -11.56 -4.08
C PHE A 28 -6.90 -12.21 -5.43
N ILE A 29 -5.94 -12.23 -6.37
CA ILE A 29 -6.12 -12.82 -7.70
C ILE A 29 -6.39 -14.32 -7.59
N LYS A 30 -5.61 -15.04 -6.78
CA LYS A 30 -5.75 -16.49 -6.59
C LYS A 30 -6.90 -16.87 -5.64
N LYS A 31 -7.48 -15.88 -4.94
CA LYS A 31 -8.48 -16.07 -3.88
C LYS A 31 -7.99 -17.08 -2.82
N GLU A 32 -6.72 -17.00 -2.44
CA GLU A 32 -6.12 -17.89 -1.46
C GLU A 32 -5.08 -17.16 -0.59
N LYS A 33 -4.75 -17.73 0.56
CA LYS A 33 -3.73 -17.16 1.43
C LYS A 33 -2.35 -17.62 0.97
N ILE A 34 -1.52 -16.69 0.52
CA ILE A 34 -0.12 -16.99 0.20
C ILE A 34 0.81 -16.72 1.39
N SER A 35 1.98 -17.37 1.37
CA SER A 35 2.99 -17.20 2.40
C SER A 35 3.63 -15.82 2.32
N LEU A 36 3.34 -14.96 3.30
CA LEU A 36 3.89 -13.62 3.41
C LEU A 36 5.21 -13.65 4.19
N LYS A 37 6.26 -14.22 3.59
CA LYS A 37 7.62 -14.15 4.15
C LYS A 37 8.34 -12.92 3.60
N ILE A 38 8.39 -11.88 4.42
CA ILE A 38 9.07 -10.63 4.09
C ILE A 38 10.02 -10.30 5.23
N ASP A 39 11.25 -10.01 4.86
CA ASP A 39 12.23 -9.50 5.80
C ASP A 39 11.93 -8.01 6.03
N VAL A 40 11.65 -7.65 7.27
CA VAL A 40 11.34 -6.28 7.68
C VAL A 40 12.49 -5.81 8.55
N PRO A 41 13.19 -4.73 8.18
CA PRO A 41 14.29 -4.23 9.00
C PRO A 41 13.77 -3.81 10.38
N LYS A 42 14.59 -4.00 11.42
CA LYS A 42 14.33 -3.41 12.72
C LYS A 42 14.62 -1.91 12.67
N PHE A 43 13.79 -1.11 13.32
CA PHE A 43 13.92 0.34 13.38
C PHE A 43 13.28 0.90 14.64
N GLU A 44 13.75 2.07 15.06
CA GLU A 44 13.12 2.96 16.01
C GLU A 44 12.46 4.13 15.27
N PRO A 45 11.32 4.69 15.73
CA PRO A 45 10.62 5.78 15.05
C PRO A 45 11.49 7.00 14.71
N LYS A 46 12.47 7.32 15.57
CA LYS A 46 13.39 8.45 15.42
C LYS A 46 14.41 8.30 14.28
N GLU A 47 14.59 7.08 13.78
CA GLU A 47 15.54 6.77 12.69
C GLU A 47 14.91 7.00 11.31
N LEU A 48 13.60 7.22 11.27
CA LEU A 48 12.80 7.35 10.07
C LEU A 48 12.49 8.81 9.77
N THR A 49 12.87 9.28 8.58
CA THR A 49 12.56 10.65 8.13
C THR A 49 11.12 10.77 7.63
N ASN A 50 10.56 9.69 7.08
CA ASN A 50 9.19 9.62 6.55
C ASN A 50 8.26 8.81 7.47
N TYR A 51 8.48 8.83 8.79
CA TYR A 51 7.76 7.99 9.76
C TYR A 51 6.23 8.01 9.58
N ARG A 52 5.64 9.19 9.35
CA ARG A 52 4.17 9.33 9.17
C ARG A 52 3.68 8.61 7.93
N GLU A 53 4.35 8.78 6.80
CA GLU A 53 4.07 8.07 5.53
C GLU A 53 4.14 6.55 5.74
N LEU A 54 5.25 6.07 6.31
CA LEU A 54 5.49 4.65 6.53
C LEU A 54 4.45 4.04 7.48
N LYS A 55 4.09 4.76 8.54
CA LYS A 55 3.05 4.33 9.47
C LYS A 55 1.69 4.20 8.76
N THR A 56 1.28 5.20 7.98
CA THR A 56 0.04 5.17 7.21
C THR A 56 0.02 4.03 6.19
N ALA A 57 1.14 3.79 5.51
CA ALA A 57 1.31 2.68 4.57
C ALA A 57 1.09 1.32 5.26
N ILE A 58 1.72 1.10 6.42
CA ILE A 58 1.57 -0.14 7.19
C ILE A 58 0.12 -0.34 7.65
N GLU A 59 -0.55 0.73 8.08
CA GLU A 59 -1.97 0.67 8.47
C GLU A 59 -2.88 0.28 7.30
N CYS A 60 -2.62 0.80 6.10
CA CYS A 60 -3.34 0.42 4.88
C CYS A 60 -3.12 -1.06 4.54
N LEU A 61 -1.89 -1.57 4.61
CA LEU A 61 -1.62 -2.99 4.38
C LEU A 61 -2.31 -3.90 5.39
N ARG A 62 -2.32 -3.52 6.68
CA ARG A 62 -3.03 -4.26 7.73
C ARG A 62 -4.53 -4.32 7.46
N HIS A 63 -5.12 -3.21 6.99
CA HIS A 63 -6.51 -3.16 6.56
C HIS A 63 -6.74 -4.11 5.37
N ASN A 64 -5.97 -3.97 4.29
CA ASN A 64 -6.14 -4.76 3.07
C ASN A 64 -5.96 -6.27 3.34
N TYR A 65 -5.04 -6.65 4.23
CA TYR A 65 -4.87 -8.05 4.63
C TYR A 65 -6.12 -8.60 5.34
N ARG A 66 -6.78 -7.81 6.21
CA ARG A 66 -8.05 -8.22 6.84
C ARG A 66 -9.16 -8.38 5.81
N GLU A 67 -9.23 -7.47 4.84
CA GLU A 67 -10.17 -7.55 3.73
C GLU A 67 -9.93 -8.79 2.87
N MET A 68 -8.67 -9.14 2.60
CA MET A 68 -8.30 -10.36 1.90
C MET A 68 -8.80 -11.62 2.62
N LEU A 69 -8.61 -11.70 3.94
CA LEU A 69 -9.10 -12.84 4.72
C LEU A 69 -10.63 -12.99 4.65
N ARG A 70 -11.37 -11.88 4.63
CA ARG A 70 -12.83 -11.88 4.45
C ARG A 70 -13.21 -12.31 3.04
N TYR A 71 -12.53 -11.76 2.04
CA TYR A 71 -12.74 -12.05 0.62
C TYR A 71 -12.55 -13.54 0.27
N ILE A 72 -11.57 -14.21 0.89
CA ILE A 72 -11.39 -15.66 0.72
C ILE A 72 -12.54 -16.44 1.35
N LYS A 73 -13.01 -16.02 2.54
CA LYS A 73 -13.97 -16.79 3.34
C LYS A 73 -15.43 -16.65 2.87
N LEU A 74 -15.78 -15.53 2.23
CA LEU A 74 -17.16 -15.16 1.94
C LEU A 74 -17.38 -15.07 0.43
N ASP A 75 -18.32 -15.84 -0.11
CA ASP A 75 -18.51 -15.97 -1.56
C ASP A 75 -19.01 -14.71 -2.27
N ASN A 76 -19.71 -13.81 -1.56
CA ASN A 76 -20.29 -12.57 -2.10
C ASN A 76 -19.72 -11.31 -1.44
N TYR A 77 -18.47 -11.35 -1.00
CA TYR A 77 -17.83 -10.20 -0.35
C TYR A 77 -17.08 -9.33 -1.36
N THR A 78 -17.33 -8.02 -1.32
CA THR A 78 -16.57 -7.04 -2.09
C THR A 78 -15.64 -6.27 -1.15
N PRO A 79 -14.30 -6.44 -1.26
CA PRO A 79 -13.38 -5.75 -0.39
C PRO A 79 -13.27 -4.27 -0.75
N LEU A 80 -13.13 -3.42 0.27
CA LEU A 80 -12.78 -2.01 0.10
C LEU A 80 -11.32 -1.82 0.51
N LEU A 81 -10.47 -1.54 -0.46
CA LEU A 81 -9.01 -1.56 -0.31
C LEU A 81 -8.44 -0.15 -0.25
N LYS A 82 -7.25 -0.03 0.34
CA LYS A 82 -6.59 1.25 0.60
C LYS A 82 -5.23 1.30 -0.05
N ILE A 83 -4.92 2.44 -0.66
CA ILE A 83 -3.57 2.79 -1.12
C ILE A 83 -3.17 4.16 -0.58
N VAL A 84 -1.88 4.49 -0.66
CA VAL A 84 -1.32 5.74 -0.17
C VAL A 84 -1.11 6.71 -1.33
N PHE A 85 -1.73 7.87 -1.24
CA PHE A 85 -1.50 9.00 -2.12
C PHE A 85 -0.50 9.97 -1.49
N LEU A 86 0.51 10.34 -2.27
CA LEU A 86 1.57 11.28 -1.89
C LEU A 86 1.47 12.50 -2.82
N TYR A 87 1.53 13.72 -2.26
CA TYR A 87 1.70 14.90 -3.11
C TYR A 87 3.17 15.07 -3.47
N GLU A 88 3.44 15.77 -4.57
CA GLU A 88 4.81 16.06 -5.04
C GLU A 88 5.57 17.03 -4.13
N GLU A 89 4.86 17.78 -3.28
CA GLU A 89 5.46 18.78 -2.39
C GLU A 89 6.16 18.12 -1.20
N GLU A 90 7.40 18.53 -0.93
CA GLU A 90 8.13 18.17 0.29
C GLU A 90 7.30 18.53 1.54
N ASN A 91 7.13 17.58 2.46
CA ASN A 91 6.30 17.67 3.67
C ASN A 91 4.78 17.53 3.49
N SER A 92 4.31 17.13 2.31
CA SER A 92 2.90 16.83 2.13
C SER A 92 2.45 15.58 2.91
N PHE A 93 1.23 15.63 3.44
CA PHE A 93 0.68 14.56 4.26
C PHE A 93 0.20 13.40 3.37
N PRO A 94 0.48 12.14 3.75
CA PRO A 94 -0.05 10.98 3.03
C PRO A 94 -1.57 10.95 3.14
N VAL A 95 -2.25 10.80 2.01
CA VAL A 95 -3.72 10.66 1.95
C VAL A 95 -4.07 9.22 1.65
N ILE A 96 -5.13 8.71 2.27
CA ILE A 96 -5.63 7.36 2.02
C ILE A 96 -6.67 7.42 0.91
N LEU A 97 -6.46 6.67 -0.17
CA LEU A 97 -7.47 6.45 -1.20
C LEU A 97 -8.14 5.11 -0.96
N ASN A 98 -9.47 5.09 -0.99
CA ASN A 98 -10.24 3.86 -0.97
C ASN A 98 -10.58 3.45 -2.41
N LEU A 99 -10.37 2.18 -2.73
CA LEU A 99 -10.52 1.58 -4.05
C LEU A 99 -11.32 0.29 -3.94
N ASP A 100 -12.07 -0.04 -5.00
CA ASP A 100 -12.55 -1.39 -5.18
C ASP A 100 -11.41 -2.35 -5.57
N LEU A 101 -11.74 -3.64 -5.69
CA LEU A 101 -10.75 -4.67 -6.02
C LEU A 101 -10.08 -4.44 -7.38
N GLN A 102 -10.85 -4.08 -8.41
CA GLN A 102 -10.31 -3.91 -9.76
C GLN A 102 -9.34 -2.72 -9.78
N GLN A 103 -9.77 -1.58 -9.26
CA GLN A 103 -8.95 -0.38 -9.16
C GLN A 103 -7.67 -0.63 -8.38
N TYR A 104 -7.75 -1.37 -7.27
CA TYR A 104 -6.57 -1.73 -6.48
C TYR A 104 -5.60 -2.64 -7.24
N LEU A 105 -6.11 -3.62 -8.00
CA LEU A 105 -5.30 -4.51 -8.82
C LEU A 105 -4.64 -3.81 -10.00
N GLU A 106 -5.11 -2.63 -10.40
CA GLU A 106 -4.54 -1.80 -11.47
C GLU A 106 -3.65 -0.67 -10.94
N SER A 107 -3.64 -0.43 -9.62
CA SER A 107 -2.92 0.68 -9.00
C SER A 107 -1.57 0.26 -8.37
N ASP A 108 -0.64 1.21 -8.34
CA ASP A 108 0.50 1.16 -7.45
C ASP A 108 0.07 1.40 -6.00
N PHE A 109 0.88 0.97 -5.02
CA PHE A 109 0.55 1.17 -3.61
C PHE A 109 0.80 2.60 -3.14
N PHE A 110 1.86 3.22 -3.67
CA PHE A 110 2.17 4.63 -3.49
C PHE A 110 1.89 5.33 -4.82
N VAL A 111 1.01 6.33 -4.80
CA VAL A 111 0.56 7.03 -6.01
C VAL A 111 0.76 8.52 -5.89
N GLY A 112 1.28 9.13 -6.97
CA GLY A 112 1.46 10.58 -7.09
C GLY A 112 0.24 11.29 -7.66
N LYS A 113 0.32 12.63 -7.77
CA LYS A 113 -0.73 13.52 -8.30
C LYS A 113 -1.17 13.17 -9.72
N GLU A 114 -0.30 12.54 -10.50
CA GLU A 114 -0.56 12.02 -11.84
C GLU A 114 -1.81 11.12 -11.95
N ILE A 115 -2.22 10.43 -10.87
CA ILE A 115 -3.45 9.62 -10.87
C ILE A 115 -4.74 10.44 -10.68
N LEU A 116 -4.68 11.62 -10.03
CA LEU A 116 -5.87 12.48 -9.91
C LEU A 116 -6.35 13.01 -11.27
N ASN A 117 -5.47 13.05 -12.27
CA ASN A 117 -5.85 13.43 -13.63
C ASN A 117 -6.62 12.31 -14.37
N ILE A 118 -6.49 11.04 -13.97
CA ILE A 118 -7.29 9.94 -14.54
C ILE A 118 -8.75 10.05 -14.08
N LYS A 119 -9.00 10.51 -12.85
CA LYS A 119 -10.37 10.76 -12.33
C LYS A 119 -11.05 12.01 -12.91
N LYS A 120 -10.36 12.82 -13.72
CA LYS A 120 -10.98 13.95 -14.44
C LYS A 120 -11.55 13.57 -15.81
N ILE A 121 -11.42 12.31 -16.23
CA ILE A 121 -12.06 11.77 -17.44
C ILE A 121 -13.04 10.68 -17.00
N MET A 122 -14.14 11.09 -16.36
CA MET A 122 -15.40 10.33 -16.28
C MET A 122 -16.55 11.29 -16.00
#